data_AF-A0A2A5T6Q5-F1
#
_entry.id   AF-A0A2A5T6Q5-F1
#
_cell.length_a   1.000
_cell.length_b   1.000
_cell.length_c   1.000
_cell.angle_alpha   90.00
_cell.angle_beta   90.00
_cell.angle_gamma   90.00
#
_symmetry.space_group_name_H-M   'P 1'
#
loop_
_entity.id
_entity.type
_entity.pdbx_description
1 polymer ?
#
loop_
_entity_poly.entity_id
_entity_poly.type
_entity_poly.pdbx_seq_one_letter_code
_entity_poly.pdbx_strand_id
1 'polypeptide(L)' 'MGKTPNFFWYQTKNKLSYLSVSEVMTIVIAFYQSGYRYFKSYYIHFICRYLTNESPKLVS' A
#
# COMPACT_ATOMS: atom_id res chain seq x y z
N MET A 1 26.71 -34.55 5.14
CA MET A 1 26.67 -33.52 4.07
C MET A 1 25.24 -33.37 3.55
N GLY A 2 24.39 -32.59 4.20
CA GLY A 2 23.01 -32.32 3.75
C GLY A 2 22.85 -30.84 3.48
N LYS A 3 22.46 -30.48 2.25
CA LYS A 3 22.35 -29.09 1.78
C LYS A 3 21.17 -28.40 2.47
N THR A 4 21.41 -27.25 3.11
CA THR A 4 20.35 -26.37 3.62
C THR A 4 19.61 -25.73 2.43
N PRO A 5 18.27 -25.83 2.34
CA PRO A 5 17.53 -25.11 1.32
C PRO A 5 17.47 -23.63 1.69
N ASN A 6 17.85 -22.79 0.73
CA ASN A 6 17.85 -21.34 0.84
C ASN A 6 16.43 -20.85 1.13
N PHE A 7 16.19 -20.41 2.37
CA PHE A 7 14.95 -19.77 2.78
C PHE A 7 14.89 -18.42 2.09
N PHE A 8 14.19 -18.37 0.95
CA PHE A 8 14.01 -17.17 0.16
C PHE A 8 13.29 -16.14 1.04
N TRP A 9 14.05 -15.13 1.47
CA TRP A 9 13.51 -14.00 2.20
C TRP A 9 12.39 -13.39 1.37
N TYR A 10 11.15 -13.57 1.82
CA TYR A 10 10.05 -12.70 1.43
C TYR A 10 10.43 -11.31 1.96
N GLN A 11 11.11 -10.52 1.15
CA GLN A 11 11.35 -9.12 1.44
C GLN A 11 10.00 -8.42 1.37
N THR A 12 9.32 -8.34 2.52
CA THR A 12 8.20 -7.42 2.69
C THR A 12 8.80 -6.02 2.54
N LYS A 13 8.72 -5.47 1.32
CA LYS A 13 9.03 -4.07 1.04
C LYS A 13 8.01 -3.21 1.80
N ASN A 14 8.23 -3.01 3.10
CA ASN A 14 7.57 -1.97 3.87
C ASN A 14 8.11 -0.63 3.37
N LYS A 15 7.62 -0.18 2.22
CA LYS A 15 7.79 1.19 1.75
C LYS A 15 7.07 2.05 2.79
N LEU A 16 7.85 2.75 3.61
CA LEU A 16 7.35 3.77 4.53
C LEU A 16 6.57 4.78 3.68
N SER A 17 5.25 4.67 3.69
CA SER A 17 4.37 5.71 3.18
C SER A 17 4.44 6.85 4.19
N TYR A 18 5.00 7.99 3.79
CA TYR A 18 5.03 9.23 4.56
C TYR A 18 3.62 9.85 4.71
N LEU A 19 2.60 9.03 4.95
CA LEU A 19 1.24 9.50 5.19
C LEU A 19 1.21 10.12 6.59
N SER A 20 0.86 11.40 6.64
CA SER A 20 0.52 12.08 7.88
C SER A 20 -0.70 11.42 8.55
N VAL A 21 -0.85 11.62 9.85
CA VAL A 21 -1.99 11.07 10.61
C VAL A 21 -3.33 11.52 10.03
N SER A 22 -3.41 12.76 9.53
CA SER A 22 -4.60 13.29 8.86
C SER A 22 -4.92 12.57 7.54
N GLU A 23 -3.91 12.22 6.75
CA GLU A 23 -4.11 11.45 5.52
C GLU A 23 -4.58 10.03 5.83
N VAL A 24 -4.01 9.37 6.86
CA VAL A 24 -4.47 8.05 7.29
C VAL A 24 -5.94 8.10 7.71
N MET A 25 -6.33 9.09 8.52
CA MET A 25 -7.73 9.27 8.93
C MET A 25 -8.66 9.50 7.73
N THR A 26 -8.22 10.31 6.76
CA THR A 26 -8.98 10.58 5.54
C THR A 26 -9.18 9.30 4.71
N ILE A 27 -8.12 8.51 4.54
CA ILE A 27 -8.17 7.23 3.83
C ILE A 27 -9.13 6.25 4.51
N VAL A 28 -9.12 6.18 5.85
CA VAL A 28 -10.00 5.30 6.63
C VAL A 28 -11.46 5.73 6.53
N ILE A 29 -11.76 7.03 6.64
CA ILE A 29 -13.13 7.55 6.51
C ILE A 29 -13.66 7.30 5.10
N ALA A 30 -12.87 7.63 4.07
CA ALA A 30 -13.26 7.43 2.68
C ALA A 30 -13.40 5.92 2.35
N PHE A 31 -12.57 5.05 2.93
CA PHE A 31 -12.72 3.60 2.80
C PHE A 31 -14.07 3.13 3.36
N TYR A 32 -14.42 3.58 4.56
CA TYR A 32 -15.67 3.20 5.21
C TYR A 32 -16.89 3.68 4.40
N GLN A 33 -16.85 4.91 3.87
CA GLN A 33 -17.92 5.46 3.04
C GLN A 33 -18.03 4.81 1.66
N SER A 34 -16.91 4.34 1.10
CA SER A 34 -16.87 3.75 -0.23
C SER A 34 -17.57 2.38 -0.34
N GLY A 35 -17.87 1.72 0.79
CA GLY A 35 -18.55 0.43 0.82
C GLY A 35 -17.70 -0.75 0.30
N TYR A 36 -16.39 -0.59 0.14
CA TYR A 36 -15.51 -1.67 -0.29
C TYR A 36 -15.36 -2.75 0.78
N ARG A 37 -15.50 -4.01 0.36
CA ARG A 37 -15.32 -5.17 1.25
C ARG A 37 -13.86 -5.40 1.68
N TYR A 38 -12.91 -5.06 0.80
CA TYR A 38 -11.49 -5.30 1.03
C TYR A 38 -10.68 -4.02 0.83
N PHE A 39 -9.87 -3.70 1.85
CA PHE A 39 -8.99 -2.52 1.82
C PHE A 39 -8.01 -2.55 0.64
N LYS A 40 -7.49 -3.74 0.28
CA LYS A 40 -6.57 -3.90 -0.85
C LYS A 40 -7.20 -3.43 -2.18
N SER A 41 -8.46 -3.77 -2.41
CA SER A 41 -9.19 -3.35 -3.61
C SER A 41 -9.42 -1.84 -3.60
N TYR A 42 -9.84 -1.29 -2.46
CA TYR A 42 -9.98 0.16 -2.30
C TYR A 42 -8.68 0.91 -2.56
N TYR A 43 -7.56 0.43 -1.99
CA TYR A 43 -6.25 1.05 -2.16
C TYR A 43 -5.80 1.06 -3.64
N ILE A 44 -5.99 -0.04 -4.37
CA ILE A 44 -5.61 -0.11 -5.79
C ILE A 44 -6.52 0.75 -6.68
N HIS A 45 -7.83 0.78 -6.42
CA HIS A 45 -8.78 1.46 -7.29
C HIS A 45 -8.90 2.97 -7.00
N PHE A 46 -8.79 3.36 -5.74
CA PHE A 46 -8.98 4.73 -5.28
C PHE A 46 -7.63 5.38 -4.99
N ILE A 47 -6.86 4.85 -4.02
CA ILE A 47 -5.61 5.48 -3.57
C ILE A 47 -4.57 5.55 -4.69
N CYS A 48 -4.35 4.49 -5.47
CA CYS A 48 -3.44 4.56 -6.61
C CYS A 48 -3.89 5.59 -7.65
N ARG A 49 -5.19 5.79 -7.88
CA ARG A 49 -5.71 6.80 -8.82
C ARG A 49 -5.45 8.23 -8.35
N TYR A 50 -5.54 8.48 -7.05
CA TYR A 50 -5.28 9.79 -6.46
C TYR A 50 -3.78 10.07 -6.30
N LEU A 51 -2.99 9.12 -5.78
CA LEU A 51 -1.54 9.31 -5.58
C LEU A 51 -0.71 9.31 -6.87
N THR A 52 -1.14 8.62 -7.93
CA THR A 52 -0.37 8.61 -9.19
C THR A 52 -0.45 9.94 -9.94
N ASN A 53 -1.49 10.74 -9.73
CA ASN A 53 -1.59 12.07 -10.34
C ASN A 53 -0.69 13.11 -9.66
N GLU A 54 -0.47 13.00 -8.34
CA GLU A 54 0.40 13.92 -7.60
C GLU A 54 1.88 13.52 -7.58
N SER A 55 2.24 12.31 -8.00
CA SER A 55 3.63 11.88 -7.98
C SER A 55 4.02 10.95 -9.15
N PRO A 56 4.14 11.49 -10.38
CA PRO A 56 4.62 10.72 -11.54
C PRO A 56 6.12 10.34 -11.45
N LYS A 57 6.79 10.55 -10.31
CA LYS A 57 8.25 10.44 -10.17
C LYS A 57 8.74 9.62 -8.97
N LEU A 58 7.88 8.86 -8.28
CA LEU A 58 8.29 8.10 -7.08
C LEU A 58 7.94 6.61 -7.11
N VAL A 59 8.23 5.95 -8.24
CA VAL A 59 8.57 4.52 -8.23
C VAL A 59 9.63 4.26 -9.32
N SER A 60 10.89 4.17 -8.90
CA SER A 60 11.88 3.25 -9.48
C SER A 60 12.21 2.20 -8.42
#